data_AF-A0A7S4DSN2-F1
#
_entry.id   AF-A0A7S4DSN2-F1
#
_cell.length_a   1.000
_cell.length_b   1.000
_cell.length_c   1.000
_cell.angle_alpha   90.00
_cell.angle_beta   90.00
_cell.angle_gamma   90.00
#
_symmetry.space_group_name_H-M   'P 1'
#
loop_
_entity.id
_entity.type
_entity.pdbx_description
1 polymer ?
#
loop_
_entity_poly.entity_id
_entity_poly.type
_entity_poly.pdbx_seq_one_letter_code
_entity_poly.pdbx_strand_id
1 'polypeptide(L)'
;TSTSTSTSERGPWDLVVHTGGPFQQKRENEVLDACLEAGIAYIDVCDDTELALSSKRKGDQVAKDKGIPVLISTGIWPGVSALMAKKVAMDIQRETGHTPTRIDMNFYTAGTGGAGATILSATFLLLCEPVRIMLGGKQRTVKPWTANQIIDFGAHVGEKPTYLLDQPEVVMCGEYLGVPNVESRFGTAPDAWNQLFKAIALLPASLLSDRDLMQKFAVFSLPIVRLVDALVGSTNAMRVDATLEGEGDS
;
A
#
# COMPACT_ATOMS: atom_id res chain seq x y z
N THR A 1 31.33 -22.97 39.63
CA THR A 1 30.11 -22.93 38.81
C THR A 1 29.75 -21.48 38.57
N SER A 2 30.34 -20.88 37.54
CA SER A 2 30.02 -19.53 37.08
C SER A 2 29.25 -19.67 35.77
N THR A 3 27.92 -19.64 35.85
CA THR A 3 27.04 -19.49 34.69
C THR A 3 27.24 -18.09 34.13
N SER A 4 28.05 -17.97 33.08
CA SER A 4 28.06 -16.79 32.22
C SER A 4 26.76 -16.78 31.42
N THR A 5 25.77 -16.04 31.89
CA THR A 5 24.67 -15.61 31.05
C THR A 5 25.26 -14.71 29.97
N SER A 6 25.41 -15.23 28.75
CA SER A 6 25.68 -14.41 27.57
C SER A 6 24.44 -13.55 27.34
N THR A 7 24.42 -12.38 27.96
CA THR A 7 23.57 -11.30 27.48
C THR A 7 24.18 -10.91 26.14
N SER A 8 23.56 -11.37 25.05
CA SER A 8 23.79 -10.74 23.76
C SER A 8 23.49 -9.27 23.98
N GLU A 9 24.50 -8.41 23.94
CA GLU A 9 24.32 -6.97 24.11
C GLU A 9 23.35 -6.51 23.04
N ARG A 10 22.08 -6.31 23.41
CA ARG A 10 21.12 -5.59 22.58
C ARG A 10 21.77 -4.24 22.30
N GLY A 11 21.79 -3.83 21.03
CA GLY A 11 22.20 -2.47 20.66
C GLY A 11 21.40 -1.43 21.47
N PRO A 12 21.81 -0.15 21.49
CA PRO A 12 21.22 0.87 22.35
C PRO A 12 19.75 1.25 21.99
N TRP A 13 19.15 0.58 21.01
CA TRP A 13 17.84 0.90 20.46
C TRP A 13 16.84 -0.23 20.74
N ASP A 14 15.67 0.13 21.25
CA ASP A 14 14.57 -0.82 21.46
C ASP A 14 13.72 -1.04 20.21
N LEU A 15 13.67 -0.06 19.30
CA LEU A 15 12.85 -0.05 18.09
C LEU A 15 13.54 0.72 16.97
N VAL A 16 13.49 0.18 15.75
CA VAL A 16 13.83 0.88 14.51
C VAL A 16 12.56 1.26 13.76
N VAL A 17 12.44 2.53 13.41
CA VAL A 17 11.35 3.08 12.56
C VAL A 17 11.92 3.38 11.18
N HIS A 18 11.68 2.49 10.22
CA HIS A 18 12.20 2.58 8.86
C HIS A 18 11.27 3.41 7.96
N THR A 19 11.70 4.64 7.66
CA THR A 19 11.02 5.55 6.71
C THR A 19 11.84 5.88 5.46
N GLY A 20 13.05 5.34 5.32
CA GLY A 20 13.95 5.54 4.18
C GLY A 20 13.59 4.82 2.87
N GLY A 21 12.49 5.20 2.23
CA GLY A 21 12.12 4.72 0.89
C GLY A 21 13.00 5.28 -0.25
N PRO A 22 12.68 4.98 -1.53
CA PRO A 22 11.57 4.14 -1.99
C PRO A 22 11.79 2.65 -1.70
N PHE A 23 10.70 1.90 -1.51
CA PHE A 23 10.72 0.45 -1.30
C PHE A 23 10.58 -0.34 -2.61
N GLN A 24 10.01 0.29 -3.64
CA GLN A 24 9.74 -0.30 -4.94
C GLN A 24 10.97 -0.99 -5.51
N GLN A 25 10.80 -2.17 -6.11
CA GLN A 25 11.84 -2.97 -6.77
C GLN A 25 13.05 -3.36 -5.89
N LYS A 26 13.01 -3.18 -4.57
CA LYS A 26 14.01 -3.78 -3.67
C LYS A 26 13.69 -5.26 -3.51
N ARG A 27 14.72 -6.11 -3.47
CA ARG A 27 14.55 -7.56 -3.25
C ARG A 27 14.65 -7.96 -1.79
N GLU A 28 15.39 -7.18 -1.01
CA GLU A 28 15.69 -7.48 0.39
C GLU A 28 15.45 -6.23 1.24
N ASN A 29 15.05 -6.46 2.49
CA ASN A 29 14.84 -5.44 3.49
C ASN A 29 16.01 -5.47 4.48
N GLU A 30 17.13 -4.89 4.07
CA GLU A 30 18.41 -4.95 4.81
C GLU A 30 18.29 -4.38 6.24
N VAL A 31 17.44 -3.37 6.43
CA VAL A 31 17.20 -2.78 7.75
C VAL A 31 16.42 -3.75 8.64
N LEU A 32 15.37 -4.39 8.11
CA LEU A 32 14.68 -5.46 8.81
C LEU A 32 15.65 -6.58 9.16
N ASP A 33 16.51 -6.99 8.24
CA ASP A 33 17.46 -8.09 8.43
C ASP A 33 18.41 -7.82 9.59
N ALA A 34 18.98 -6.61 9.63
CA ALA A 34 19.82 -6.18 10.74
C ALA A 34 19.07 -6.16 12.07
N CYS A 35 17.80 -5.73 12.09
CA CYS A 35 16.97 -5.72 13.30
C CYS A 35 16.65 -7.13 13.79
N LEU A 36 16.31 -8.03 12.86
CA LEU A 36 16.06 -9.44 13.14
C LEU A 36 17.31 -10.11 13.70
N GLU A 37 18.50 -9.84 13.17
CA GLU A 37 19.78 -10.35 13.69
C GLU A 37 20.05 -9.82 15.10
N ALA A 38 19.94 -8.51 15.31
CA ALA A 38 20.19 -7.86 16.59
C ALA A 38 19.13 -8.13 17.67
N GLY A 39 17.96 -8.66 17.30
CA GLY A 39 16.84 -8.84 18.23
C GLY A 39 16.22 -7.50 18.66
N ILE A 40 16.12 -6.56 17.72
CA ILE A 40 15.54 -5.22 17.91
C ILE A 40 14.17 -5.19 17.23
N ALA A 41 13.18 -4.56 17.87
CA ALA A 41 11.86 -4.39 17.28
C ALA A 41 11.94 -3.54 15.99
N TYR A 42 11.02 -3.78 15.06
CA TYR A 42 11.05 -3.12 13.76
C TYR A 42 9.66 -2.66 13.32
N ILE A 43 9.59 -1.46 12.74
CA ILE A 43 8.41 -0.93 12.07
C ILE A 43 8.80 -0.19 10.78
N ASP A 44 8.00 -0.32 9.72
CA ASP A 44 8.22 0.42 8.47
C ASP A 44 6.97 0.94 7.77
N VAL A 45 7.18 1.75 6.73
CA VAL A 45 6.14 2.27 5.84
C VAL A 45 6.25 1.69 4.43
N CYS A 46 6.64 0.41 4.32
CA CYS A 46 6.81 -0.26 3.02
C CYS A 46 5.50 -0.31 2.24
N ASP A 47 5.53 0.20 1.02
CA ASP A 47 4.42 0.27 0.07
C ASP A 47 4.62 -0.62 -1.18
N ASP A 48 5.75 -1.32 -1.28
CA ASP A 48 6.00 -2.36 -2.29
C ASP A 48 5.40 -3.70 -1.84
N THR A 49 4.57 -4.31 -2.70
CA THR A 49 3.83 -5.52 -2.35
C THR A 49 4.73 -6.74 -2.15
N GLU A 50 5.72 -6.95 -3.01
CA GLU A 50 6.57 -8.15 -2.93
C GLU A 50 7.51 -8.06 -1.73
N LEU A 51 8.10 -6.88 -1.50
CA LEU A 51 8.95 -6.60 -0.36
C LEU A 51 8.15 -6.69 0.94
N ALA A 52 6.93 -6.16 1.00
CA ALA A 52 6.10 -6.24 2.19
C ALA A 52 5.72 -7.69 2.54
N LEU A 53 5.32 -8.48 1.54
CA LEU A 53 4.96 -9.89 1.74
C LEU A 53 6.17 -10.74 2.15
N SER A 54 7.32 -10.56 1.50
CA SER A 54 8.55 -11.27 1.86
C SER A 54 9.07 -10.86 3.24
N SER A 55 9.05 -9.56 3.57
CA SER A 55 9.41 -9.03 4.89
C SER A 55 8.53 -9.62 6.00
N LYS A 56 7.22 -9.72 5.79
CA LYS A 56 6.29 -10.35 6.75
C LYS A 56 6.61 -11.83 6.94
N ARG A 57 6.80 -12.59 5.85
CA ARG A 57 7.15 -14.03 5.92
C ARG A 57 8.47 -14.26 6.65
N LYS A 58 9.49 -13.45 6.37
CA LYS A 58 10.81 -13.54 7.01
C LYS A 58 10.76 -13.15 8.49
N GLY A 59 10.04 -12.07 8.79
CA GLY A 59 9.92 -11.53 10.15
C GLY A 59 9.09 -12.42 11.07
N ASP A 60 8.08 -13.13 10.57
CA ASP A 60 7.09 -13.82 11.41
C ASP A 60 7.71 -14.84 12.39
N GLN A 61 8.51 -15.79 11.89
CA GLN A 61 9.10 -16.82 12.75
C GLN A 61 10.15 -16.23 13.69
N VAL A 62 11.05 -15.37 13.19
CA VAL A 62 12.13 -14.79 13.98
C VAL A 62 11.59 -13.86 15.07
N ALA A 63 10.55 -13.08 14.77
CA ALA A 63 9.88 -12.22 15.73
C ALA A 63 9.28 -13.02 16.89
N LYS A 64 8.64 -14.15 16.59
CA LYS A 64 8.08 -15.07 17.60
C LYS A 64 9.17 -15.67 18.47
N ASP A 65 10.23 -16.18 17.86
CA ASP A 65 11.33 -16.85 18.57
C ASP A 65 12.09 -15.89 19.49
N LYS A 66 12.28 -14.63 19.07
CA LYS A 66 12.99 -13.60 19.83
C LYS A 66 12.08 -12.75 20.74
N GLY A 67 10.76 -12.89 20.64
CA GLY A 67 9.79 -12.11 21.40
C GLY A 67 9.84 -10.60 21.09
N ILE A 68 10.08 -10.24 19.83
CA ILE A 68 10.15 -8.83 19.38
C ILE A 68 9.01 -8.53 18.39
N PRO A 69 8.40 -7.34 18.45
CA PRO A 69 7.42 -6.95 17.45
C PRO A 69 8.09 -6.55 16.13
N VAL A 70 7.53 -7.02 15.02
CA VAL A 70 7.90 -6.65 13.65
C VAL A 70 6.64 -6.26 12.90
N LEU A 71 6.54 -4.99 12.51
CA LEU A 71 5.39 -4.40 11.86
C LEU A 71 5.77 -3.86 10.49
N ILE A 72 5.16 -4.41 9.44
CA ILE A 72 5.44 -4.02 8.06
C ILE A 72 4.22 -3.29 7.50
N SER A 73 4.45 -2.21 6.76
CA SER A 73 3.42 -1.39 6.09
C SER A 73 2.50 -0.66 7.07
N THR A 74 3.05 0.22 7.91
CA THR A 74 2.32 0.99 8.93
C THR A 74 2.15 2.47 8.58
N GLY A 75 1.89 2.75 7.30
CA GLY A 75 1.56 4.09 6.81
C GLY A 75 0.06 4.39 6.90
N ILE A 76 -0.38 5.36 6.10
CA ILE A 76 -1.82 5.64 5.96
C ILE A 76 -2.46 4.62 5.01
N TRP A 77 -1.88 4.46 3.82
CA TRP A 77 -2.09 3.32 2.94
C TRP A 77 -0.74 2.96 2.28
N PRO A 78 -0.25 1.72 2.46
CA PRO A 78 -0.81 0.67 3.32
C PRO A 78 -0.64 0.96 4.82
N GLY A 79 -1.65 0.59 5.63
CA GLY A 79 -1.60 0.62 7.10
C GLY A 79 -2.95 0.93 7.75
N VAL A 80 -3.30 2.21 7.87
CA VAL A 80 -4.63 2.62 8.38
C VAL A 80 -5.75 2.04 7.51
N SER A 81 -5.57 2.02 6.20
CA SER A 81 -6.42 1.35 5.23
C SER A 81 -6.69 -0.13 5.56
N ALA A 82 -5.67 -0.88 5.91
CA ALA A 82 -5.80 -2.29 6.28
C ALA A 82 -6.56 -2.45 7.61
N LEU A 83 -6.37 -1.52 8.56
CA LEU A 83 -7.15 -1.48 9.79
C LEU A 83 -8.62 -1.15 9.52
N MET A 84 -8.91 -0.24 8.58
CA MET A 84 -10.28 0.06 8.15
C MET A 84 -10.93 -1.17 7.51
N ALA A 85 -10.24 -1.86 6.61
CA ALA A 85 -10.70 -3.11 5.98
C ALA A 85 -11.02 -4.18 7.03
N LYS A 86 -10.13 -4.39 8.00
CA LYS A 86 -10.37 -5.31 9.12
C LYS A 86 -11.58 -4.88 9.95
N LYS A 87 -11.72 -3.59 10.26
CA LYS A 87 -12.82 -3.04 11.04
C LYS A 87 -14.16 -3.30 10.36
N VAL A 88 -14.32 -2.95 9.09
CA VAL A 88 -15.58 -3.15 8.35
C VAL A 88 -15.90 -4.64 8.16
N ALA A 89 -14.89 -5.49 7.95
CA ALA A 89 -15.09 -6.93 7.87
C ALA A 89 -15.56 -7.53 9.20
N MET A 90 -14.97 -7.10 10.32
CA MET A 90 -15.39 -7.51 11.65
C MET A 90 -16.80 -7.01 11.99
N ASP A 91 -17.19 -5.82 11.53
CA ASP A 91 -18.53 -5.28 11.71
C ASP A 91 -19.57 -6.15 10.99
N ILE A 92 -19.35 -6.49 9.71
CA ILE A 92 -20.21 -7.41 8.95
C ILE A 92 -20.29 -8.78 9.61
N GLN A 93 -19.15 -9.35 10.02
CA GLN A 93 -19.11 -10.65 10.68
C GLN A 93 -19.89 -10.66 12.00
N ARG A 94 -19.82 -9.57 12.78
CA ARG A 94 -20.58 -9.41 14.03
C ARG A 94 -22.09 -9.30 13.78
N GLU A 95 -22.49 -8.58 12.73
CA GLU A 95 -23.89 -8.26 12.45
C GLU A 95 -24.61 -9.40 11.71
N THR A 96 -23.90 -10.11 10.82
CA THR A 96 -24.49 -11.11 9.92
C THR A 96 -24.09 -12.55 10.24
N GLY A 97 -23.04 -12.76 11.05
CA GLY A 97 -22.47 -14.07 11.28
C GLY A 97 -21.61 -14.61 10.13
N HIS A 98 -21.38 -13.83 9.07
CA HIS A 98 -20.66 -14.25 7.87
C HIS A 98 -19.48 -13.32 7.55
N THR A 99 -18.42 -13.89 6.96
CA THR A 99 -17.30 -13.12 6.43
C THR A 99 -17.74 -12.41 5.15
N PRO A 100 -17.39 -11.13 4.93
CA PRO A 100 -17.75 -10.45 3.69
C PRO A 100 -17.18 -11.18 2.47
N THR A 101 -17.90 -11.15 1.36
CA THR A 101 -17.45 -11.73 0.09
C THR A 101 -16.53 -10.78 -0.65
N ARG A 102 -16.53 -9.48 -0.31
CA ARG A 102 -15.77 -8.47 -1.02
C ARG A 102 -15.34 -7.31 -0.12
N ILE A 103 -14.14 -6.79 -0.38
CA ILE A 103 -13.64 -5.52 0.16
C ILE A 103 -13.14 -4.65 -1.00
N ASP A 104 -13.67 -3.44 -1.11
CA ASP A 104 -13.21 -2.42 -2.06
C ASP A 104 -12.49 -1.31 -1.31
N MET A 105 -11.22 -1.10 -1.64
CA MET A 105 -10.39 -0.04 -1.06
C MET A 105 -10.24 1.09 -2.07
N ASN A 106 -10.82 2.25 -1.77
CA ASN A 106 -10.81 3.39 -2.66
C ASN A 106 -10.05 4.55 -2.02
N PHE A 107 -9.16 5.16 -2.80
CA PHE A 107 -8.27 6.23 -2.35
C PHE A 107 -8.37 7.43 -3.28
N TYR A 108 -8.21 8.61 -2.71
CA TYR A 108 -8.16 9.86 -3.44
C TYR A 108 -7.09 10.79 -2.88
N THR A 109 -6.30 11.38 -3.77
CA THR A 109 -5.27 12.35 -3.41
C THR A 109 -5.31 13.56 -4.34
N ALA A 110 -5.52 14.75 -3.76
CA ALA A 110 -5.35 16.02 -4.47
C ALA A 110 -3.87 16.42 -4.49
N GLY A 111 -3.38 16.76 -5.68
CA GLY A 111 -1.97 17.08 -5.90
C GLY A 111 -1.09 15.89 -5.50
N THR A 112 -0.06 16.17 -4.72
CA THR A 112 0.81 15.18 -4.10
C THR A 112 0.32 14.72 -2.73
N GLY A 113 -0.82 15.20 -2.25
CA GLY A 113 -1.28 14.95 -0.88
C GLY A 113 -0.31 15.50 0.18
N GLY A 114 0.55 16.46 -0.19
CA GLY A 114 1.59 17.02 0.67
C GLY A 114 2.91 16.25 0.69
N ALA A 115 3.02 15.14 -0.06
CA ALA A 115 4.20 14.27 -0.08
C ALA A 115 5.29 14.70 -1.09
N GLY A 116 5.04 15.70 -1.94
CA GLY A 116 6.00 16.22 -2.90
C GLY A 116 6.39 15.23 -4.00
N ALA A 117 7.59 15.34 -4.57
CA ALA A 117 8.03 14.50 -5.70
C ALA A 117 7.99 12.99 -5.41
N THR A 118 8.13 12.58 -4.15
CA THR A 118 8.21 11.17 -3.77
C THR A 118 6.97 10.40 -4.18
N ILE A 119 5.77 10.97 -3.98
CA ILE A 119 4.52 10.28 -4.36
C ILE A 119 4.41 10.14 -5.88
N LEU A 120 4.91 11.12 -6.64
CA LEU A 120 4.87 11.10 -8.09
C LEU A 120 5.79 10.00 -8.64
N SER A 121 7.03 9.90 -8.13
CA SER A 121 7.94 8.81 -8.46
C SER A 121 7.35 7.45 -8.10
N ALA A 122 6.80 7.30 -6.89
CA ALA A 122 6.16 6.06 -6.46
C ALA A 122 4.96 5.69 -7.35
N THR A 123 4.14 6.67 -7.73
CA THR A 123 2.99 6.47 -8.62
C THR A 123 3.43 5.99 -9.99
N PHE A 124 4.47 6.60 -10.59
CA PHE A 124 4.99 6.13 -11.87
C PHE A 124 5.51 4.70 -11.82
N LEU A 125 6.22 4.34 -10.74
CA LEU A 125 6.69 2.96 -10.53
C LEU A 125 5.51 1.99 -10.39
N LEU A 126 4.46 2.34 -9.64
CA LEU A 126 3.26 1.52 -9.51
C LEU A 126 2.48 1.37 -10.83
N LEU A 127 2.49 2.40 -11.70
CA LEU A 127 1.89 2.30 -13.04
C LEU A 127 2.64 1.34 -13.97
N CYS A 128 3.86 0.91 -13.62
CA CYS A 128 4.61 -0.11 -14.36
C CYS A 128 4.22 -1.53 -13.97
N GLU A 129 3.72 -1.68 -12.74
CA GLU A 129 3.56 -2.98 -12.13
C GLU A 129 2.14 -3.51 -12.37
N PRO A 130 1.99 -4.82 -12.60
CA PRO A 130 0.67 -5.43 -12.61
C PRO A 130 0.00 -5.24 -11.25
N VAL A 131 -1.26 -4.82 -11.27
CA VAL A 131 -2.08 -4.69 -10.05
C VAL A 131 -2.46 -6.08 -9.59
N ARG A 132 -2.13 -6.44 -8.36
CA ARG A 132 -2.56 -7.67 -7.71
C ARG A 132 -3.94 -7.44 -7.09
N ILE A 133 -4.89 -8.27 -7.48
CA ILE A 133 -6.24 -8.32 -6.91
C ILE A 133 -6.49 -9.72 -6.34
N MET A 134 -7.41 -9.81 -5.39
CA MET A 134 -8.00 -11.08 -4.96
C MET A 134 -9.33 -11.24 -5.70
N LEU A 135 -9.50 -12.37 -6.38
CA LEU A 135 -10.73 -12.71 -7.10
C LEU A 135 -11.06 -14.19 -6.89
N GLY A 136 -12.22 -14.47 -6.31
CA GLY A 136 -12.65 -15.83 -5.98
C GLY A 136 -11.65 -16.58 -5.08
N GLY A 137 -11.04 -15.87 -4.13
CA GLY A 137 -10.04 -16.41 -3.20
C GLY A 137 -8.68 -16.69 -3.82
N LYS A 138 -8.42 -16.21 -5.04
CA LYS A 138 -7.14 -16.39 -5.73
C LYS A 138 -6.57 -15.05 -6.16
N GLN A 139 -5.27 -14.92 -6.00
CA GLN A 139 -4.55 -13.76 -6.52
C GLN A 139 -4.58 -13.76 -8.07
N ARG A 140 -4.83 -12.59 -8.63
CA ARG A 140 -4.80 -12.30 -10.07
C ARG A 140 -4.06 -11.00 -10.32
N THR A 141 -3.50 -10.86 -11.51
CA THR A 141 -2.85 -9.63 -11.94
C THR A 141 -3.64 -8.99 -13.07
N VAL A 142 -3.90 -7.69 -12.96
CA VAL A 142 -4.61 -6.89 -13.95
C VAL A 142 -3.79 -5.66 -14.33
N LYS A 143 -4.20 -4.98 -15.41
CA LYS A 143 -3.48 -3.79 -15.89
C LYS A 143 -3.75 -2.59 -14.96
N PRO A 144 -2.71 -1.82 -14.60
CA PRO A 144 -2.89 -0.63 -13.80
C PRO A 144 -3.71 0.42 -14.54
N TRP A 145 -4.36 1.27 -13.76
CA TRP A 145 -5.12 2.42 -14.22
C TRP A 145 -6.28 2.11 -15.18
N THR A 146 -6.86 0.91 -15.03
CA THR A 146 -8.04 0.43 -15.77
C THR A 146 -9.29 0.32 -14.89
N ALA A 147 -10.40 -0.20 -15.44
CA ALA A 147 -11.66 -0.46 -14.73
C ALA A 147 -12.16 0.75 -13.91
N ASN A 148 -12.36 1.87 -14.62
CA ASN A 148 -12.79 3.11 -13.99
C ASN A 148 -14.11 2.94 -13.23
N GLN A 149 -14.15 3.47 -12.01
CA GLN A 149 -15.36 3.57 -11.21
C GLN A 149 -15.48 4.96 -10.58
N ILE A 150 -16.70 5.47 -10.46
CA ILE A 150 -16.98 6.71 -9.74
C ILE A 150 -17.29 6.34 -8.28
N ILE A 151 -16.52 6.92 -7.36
CA ILE A 151 -16.64 6.66 -5.92
C ILE A 151 -16.95 7.98 -5.21
N ASP A 152 -18.00 7.98 -4.39
CA ASP A 152 -18.30 9.09 -3.49
C ASP A 152 -17.47 8.98 -2.20
N PHE A 153 -16.58 9.94 -1.99
CA PHE A 153 -15.75 10.07 -0.79
C PHE A 153 -16.40 10.93 0.31
N GLY A 154 -17.69 11.24 0.17
CA GLY A 154 -18.47 12.02 1.12
C GLY A 154 -18.38 13.53 0.90
N ALA A 155 -19.06 14.29 1.76
CA ALA A 155 -19.40 15.70 1.52
C ALA A 155 -18.23 16.66 1.21
N HIS A 156 -17.00 16.35 1.64
CA HIS A 156 -15.84 17.24 1.46
C HIS A 156 -15.04 16.98 0.17
N VAL A 157 -15.20 15.80 -0.44
CA VAL A 157 -14.42 15.37 -1.60
C VAL A 157 -15.35 15.08 -2.79
N GLY A 158 -16.53 14.51 -2.49
CA GLY A 158 -17.55 14.16 -3.46
C GLY A 158 -17.17 12.98 -4.33
N GLU A 159 -17.87 12.87 -5.45
CA GLU A 159 -17.66 11.84 -6.45
C GLU A 159 -16.36 12.04 -7.21
N LYS A 160 -15.54 10.97 -7.29
CA LYS A 160 -14.27 10.97 -7.99
C LYS A 160 -14.09 9.74 -8.87
N PRO A 161 -13.53 9.89 -10.08
CA PRO A 161 -13.11 8.74 -10.86
C PRO A 161 -11.89 8.10 -10.22
N THR A 162 -11.98 6.79 -10.02
CA THR A 162 -10.92 5.95 -9.47
C THR A 162 -10.57 4.83 -10.46
N TYR A 163 -9.35 4.31 -10.35
CA TYR A 163 -8.79 3.31 -11.26
C TYR A 163 -7.95 2.31 -10.48
N LEU A 164 -7.88 1.06 -10.96
CA LEU A 164 -7.10 0.00 -10.30
C LEU A 164 -5.62 0.38 -10.17
N LEU A 165 -5.04 0.23 -8.98
CA LEU A 165 -3.61 0.45 -8.71
C LEU A 165 -3.15 -0.52 -7.62
N ASP A 166 -1.92 -1.03 -7.71
CA ASP A 166 -1.42 -2.05 -6.77
C ASP A 166 -1.30 -1.50 -5.36
N GLN A 167 -1.74 -2.29 -4.37
CA GLN A 167 -1.52 -2.02 -2.95
C GLN A 167 -1.20 -3.33 -2.21
N PRO A 168 -0.18 -3.34 -1.33
CA PRO A 168 0.23 -4.56 -0.64
C PRO A 168 -0.88 -5.22 0.17
N GLU A 169 -1.72 -4.40 0.79
CA GLU A 169 -2.78 -4.83 1.69
C GLU A 169 -3.92 -5.57 0.99
N VAL A 170 -4.06 -5.49 -0.33
CA VAL A 170 -5.10 -6.22 -1.08
C VAL A 170 -4.96 -7.72 -0.89
N VAL A 171 -3.74 -8.24 -1.15
CA VAL A 171 -3.44 -9.67 -0.98
C VAL A 171 -3.53 -10.05 0.49
N MET A 172 -2.99 -9.21 1.38
CA MET A 172 -3.00 -9.49 2.82
C MET A 172 -4.43 -9.56 3.38
N CYS A 173 -5.31 -8.62 3.01
CA CYS A 173 -6.69 -8.64 3.45
C CYS A 173 -7.42 -9.88 2.93
N GLY A 174 -7.20 -10.26 1.67
CA GLY A 174 -7.79 -11.49 1.15
C GLY A 174 -7.34 -12.75 1.90
N GLU A 175 -6.04 -12.87 2.18
CA GLU A 175 -5.48 -14.04 2.87
C GLU A 175 -5.82 -14.06 4.38
N TYR A 176 -5.61 -12.95 5.10
CA TYR A 176 -5.75 -12.91 6.56
C TYR A 176 -7.20 -12.69 7.04
N LEU A 177 -8.04 -12.02 6.25
CA LEU A 177 -9.45 -11.84 6.58
C LEU A 177 -10.35 -12.91 5.93
N GLY A 178 -9.79 -13.76 5.05
CA GLY A 178 -10.54 -14.80 4.36
C GLY A 178 -11.54 -14.25 3.33
N VAL A 179 -11.32 -13.04 2.82
CA VAL A 179 -12.23 -12.37 1.88
C VAL A 179 -11.85 -12.74 0.45
N PRO A 180 -12.75 -13.35 -0.34
CA PRO A 180 -12.38 -13.89 -1.64
C PRO A 180 -12.14 -12.82 -2.71
N ASN A 181 -12.75 -11.65 -2.57
CA ASN A 181 -12.62 -10.56 -3.54
C ASN A 181 -12.09 -9.29 -2.86
N VAL A 182 -10.91 -8.83 -3.26
CA VAL A 182 -10.30 -7.61 -2.70
C VAL A 182 -9.59 -6.87 -3.81
N GLU A 183 -9.82 -5.57 -3.90
CA GLU A 183 -9.14 -4.71 -4.87
C GLU A 183 -8.99 -3.28 -4.36
N SER A 184 -8.01 -2.58 -4.93
CA SER A 184 -7.69 -1.19 -4.60
C SER A 184 -7.79 -0.28 -5.82
N ARG A 185 -8.33 0.92 -5.61
CA ARG A 185 -8.46 1.96 -6.65
C ARG A 185 -8.02 3.33 -6.17
N PHE A 186 -7.46 4.11 -7.09
CA PHE A 186 -6.98 5.46 -6.84
C PHE A 186 -7.59 6.47 -7.82
N GLY A 187 -7.99 7.61 -7.29
CA GLY A 187 -8.27 8.82 -8.05
C GLY A 187 -7.34 9.95 -7.63
N THR A 188 -7.08 10.89 -8.53
CA THR A 188 -6.28 12.07 -8.20
C THR A 188 -6.88 13.36 -8.72
N ALA A 189 -6.57 14.47 -8.05
CA ALA A 189 -6.83 15.80 -8.55
C ALA A 189 -5.52 16.51 -8.96
N PRO A 190 -5.59 17.40 -9.97
CA PRO A 190 -6.77 17.71 -10.78
C PRO A 190 -7.10 16.57 -11.75
N ASP A 191 -8.36 16.48 -12.18
CA ASP A 191 -8.87 15.33 -12.93
C ASP A 191 -8.08 15.03 -14.21
N ALA A 192 -7.44 16.04 -14.80
CA ALA A 192 -6.54 15.90 -15.95
C ALA A 192 -5.36 14.95 -15.67
N TRP A 193 -4.87 14.85 -14.44
CA TRP A 193 -3.82 13.88 -14.07
C TRP A 193 -4.27 12.45 -14.27
N ASN A 194 -5.55 12.14 -14.07
CA ASN A 194 -6.04 10.78 -14.30
C ASN A 194 -5.89 10.40 -15.79
N GLN A 195 -6.02 11.34 -16.72
CA GLN A 195 -5.79 11.09 -18.14
C GLN A 195 -4.30 10.97 -18.46
N LEU A 196 -3.46 11.77 -17.81
CA LEU A 196 -2.01 11.63 -17.90
C LEU A 196 -1.55 10.25 -17.42
N PHE A 197 -2.04 9.78 -16.26
CA PHE A 197 -1.71 8.47 -15.72
C PHE A 197 -2.22 7.32 -16.60
N LYS A 198 -3.40 7.45 -17.24
CA LYS A 198 -3.83 6.51 -18.29
C LYS A 198 -2.82 6.44 -19.43
N ALA A 199 -2.36 7.59 -19.92
CA ALA A 199 -1.40 7.63 -21.02
C ALA A 199 -0.05 7.04 -20.62
N ILE A 200 0.42 7.33 -19.39
CA ILE A 200 1.66 6.78 -18.85
C ILE A 200 1.55 5.27 -18.67
N ALA A 201 0.42 4.73 -18.18
CA ALA A 201 0.19 3.30 -18.04
C ALA A 201 0.26 2.49 -19.36
N LEU A 202 0.23 3.18 -20.52
CA LEU A 202 0.39 2.57 -21.84
C LEU A 202 1.85 2.56 -22.32
N LEU A 203 2.76 3.25 -21.63
CA LEU A 203 4.18 3.28 -21.99
C LEU A 203 4.86 1.94 -21.68
N PRO A 204 5.98 1.62 -22.36
CA PRO A 204 6.72 0.39 -22.09
C PRO A 204 7.22 0.31 -20.65
N ALA A 205 7.02 -0.82 -19.99
CA ALA A 205 7.48 -1.06 -18.62
C ALA A 205 9.00 -0.86 -18.46
N SER A 206 9.80 -1.04 -19.52
CA SER A 206 11.24 -0.79 -19.50
C SER A 206 11.61 0.69 -19.34
N LEU A 207 10.75 1.60 -19.82
CA LEU A 207 10.97 3.05 -19.69
C LEU A 207 10.62 3.52 -18.28
N LEU A 208 9.50 3.03 -17.75
CA LEU A 208 8.98 3.47 -16.46
C LEU A 208 9.66 2.79 -15.27
N SER A 209 10.26 1.61 -15.45
CA SER A 209 11.01 0.91 -14.40
C SER A 209 12.42 1.46 -14.17
N ASP A 210 12.92 2.37 -15.03
CA ASP A 210 14.19 3.07 -14.85
C ASP A 210 14.07 4.12 -13.74
N ARG A 211 14.61 3.78 -12.56
CA ARG A 211 14.55 4.64 -11.37
C ARG A 211 15.23 5.98 -11.56
N ASP A 212 16.38 6.00 -12.21
CA ASP A 212 17.15 7.24 -12.39
C ASP A 212 16.41 8.18 -13.32
N LEU A 213 15.84 7.64 -14.40
CA LEU A 213 15.01 8.41 -15.32
C LEU A 213 13.74 8.92 -14.63
N MET A 214 13.02 8.06 -13.90
CA MET A 214 11.79 8.46 -13.20
C MET A 214 12.05 9.46 -12.08
N GLN A 215 13.17 9.33 -11.37
CA GLN A 215 13.56 10.31 -10.35
C GLN A 215 13.94 11.65 -11.00
N LYS A 216 14.72 11.65 -12.09
CA LYS A 216 15.03 12.88 -12.84
C LYS A 216 13.77 13.53 -13.40
N PHE A 217 12.85 12.73 -13.95
CA PHE A 217 11.58 13.23 -14.46
C PHE A 217 10.70 13.82 -13.35
N ALA A 218 10.61 13.14 -12.20
CA ALA A 218 9.90 13.67 -11.04
C ALA A 218 10.51 14.99 -10.55
N VAL A 219 11.83 15.06 -10.41
CA VAL A 219 12.55 16.29 -10.02
C VAL A 219 12.35 17.40 -11.06
N PHE A 220 12.38 17.08 -12.35
CA PHE A 220 12.11 18.04 -13.43
C PHE A 220 10.67 18.58 -13.35
N SER A 221 9.70 17.71 -13.03
CA SER A 221 8.29 18.07 -12.91
C SER A 221 7.93 18.81 -11.61
N LEU A 222 8.84 18.86 -10.62
CA LEU A 222 8.59 19.45 -9.30
C LEU A 222 7.97 20.85 -9.31
N PRO A 223 8.41 21.81 -10.17
CA PRO A 223 7.79 23.13 -10.20
C PRO A 223 6.32 23.09 -10.63
N ILE A 224 5.98 22.22 -11.60
CA ILE A 224 4.61 22.01 -12.07
C ILE A 224 3.78 21.37 -10.96
N VAL A 225 4.35 20.35 -10.32
CA VAL A 225 3.74 19.64 -9.20
C VAL A 225 3.42 20.60 -8.05
N ARG A 226 4.38 21.44 -7.64
CA ARG A 226 4.18 22.44 -6.58
C ARG A 226 3.13 23.48 -6.95
N LEU A 227 3.11 23.92 -8.20
CA LEU A 227 2.08 24.84 -8.68
C LEU A 227 0.69 24.19 -8.56
N VAL A 228 0.57 22.92 -8.92
CA VAL A 228 -0.69 22.20 -8.83
C VAL A 228 -1.08 21.92 -7.39
N ASP A 229 -0.15 21.52 -6.53
CA ASP A 229 -0.40 21.39 -5.09
C ASP A 229 -0.96 22.69 -4.50
N ALA A 230 -0.45 23.85 -4.95
CA ALA A 230 -0.96 25.15 -4.54
C ALA A 230 -2.38 25.45 -5.07
N LEU A 231 -2.75 24.89 -6.23
CA LEU A 231 -4.06 25.10 -6.87
C LEU A 231 -5.14 24.14 -6.36
N VAL A 232 -4.81 22.86 -6.17
CA VAL A 232 -5.79 21.82 -5.80
C VAL A 232 -5.71 21.40 -4.34
N GLY A 233 -4.71 21.89 -3.61
CA GLY A 233 -4.45 21.55 -2.22
C GLY A 233 -3.82 20.16 -2.06
N SER A 234 -3.91 19.63 -0.84
CA SER A 234 -3.28 18.38 -0.41
C SER A 234 -4.26 17.41 0.24
N THR A 235 -5.55 17.52 -0.09
CA THR A 235 -6.60 16.68 0.49
C THR A 235 -6.37 15.23 0.14
N ASN A 236 -6.42 14.37 1.16
CA ASN A 236 -6.47 12.92 0.97
C ASN A 236 -7.80 12.37 1.51
N ALA A 237 -8.33 11.35 0.85
CA ALA A 237 -9.52 10.66 1.26
C ALA A 237 -9.40 9.16 1.02
N MET A 238 -10.07 8.39 1.86
CA MET A 238 -10.09 6.95 1.79
C MET A 238 -11.49 6.47 2.13
N ARG A 239 -11.97 5.50 1.36
CA ARG A 239 -13.23 4.82 1.57
C ARG A 239 -12.99 3.33 1.42
N VAL A 240 -13.33 2.57 2.45
CA VAL A 240 -13.22 1.12 2.45
C VAL A 240 -14.61 0.56 2.67
N ASP A 241 -15.13 -0.12 1.66
CA ASP A 241 -16.42 -0.78 1.70
C ASP A 241 -16.19 -2.29 1.83
N ALA A 242 -17.05 -2.97 2.59
CA ALA A 242 -17.13 -4.42 2.58
C ALA A 242 -18.57 -4.80 2.28
N THR A 243 -18.75 -5.83 1.45
CA THR A 243 -20.08 -6.30 1.06
C THR A 243 -20.20 -7.80 1.27
N LEU A 244 -21.45 -8.21 1.52
CA LEU A 244 -21.85 -9.61 1.52
C LEU A 244 -22.78 -9.79 0.33
N GLU A 245 -22.22 -10.28 -0.76
CA GLU A 245 -23.02 -10.67 -1.93
C GLU A 245 -23.69 -12.01 -1.59
N GLY A 246 -25.02 -12.06 -1.76
CA GLY A 246 -25.75 -13.33 -1.67
C GLY A 246 -25.36 -14.25 -2.82
N GLU A 247 -25.51 -15.57 -2.63
CA GLU A 247 -25.45 -16.53 -3.74
C GLU A 247 -26.55 -16.19 -4.77
N GLY A 248 -26.29 -15.31 -5.75
CA GLY A 248 -27.33 -14.96 -6.71
C GLY A 248 -27.05 -13.88 -7.77
N ASP A 249 -26.15 -12.93 -7.54
CA ASP A 249 -25.91 -11.85 -8.51
C ASP A 249 -24.53 -11.99 -9.15
N SER A 250 -24.48 -12.79 -10.22
CA SER A 250 -23.37 -12.92 -11.17
C SER A 250 -23.70 -12.28 -12.51
#